data_AF-A0A959UV50-F1
#
_entry.id   AF-A0A959UV50-F1
#
_cell.length_a   1.000
_cell.length_b   1.000
_cell.length_c   1.000
_cell.angle_alpha   90.00
_cell.angle_beta   90.00
_cell.angle_gamma   90.00
#
_symmetry.space_group_name_H-M   'P 1'
#
loop_
_entity.id
_entity.type
_entity.pdbx_description
1 polymer ?
#
loop_
_entity_poly.entity_id
_entity_poly.type
_entity_poly.pdbx_seq_one_letter_code
_entity_poly.pdbx_strand_id
1 'polypeptide(L)' 'TGLLFGMPRILWHNGGTGGFSSYLGLSPERHIGVVVLANKGGANAVVDKLGVDILMRANHISFAREGDR' A
#
# COMPACT_ATOMS: atom_id res chain seq x y z
N THR A 1 9.65 7.29 -11.51
CA THR A 1 10.09 6.95 -10.13
C THR A 1 9.86 8.16 -9.25
N GLY A 2 9.22 8.01 -8.08
CA GLY A 2 8.75 9.12 -7.22
C GLY A 2 9.84 10.05 -6.66
N LEU A 3 11.12 9.77 -6.90
CA LEU A 3 12.26 10.60 -6.50
C LEU A 3 12.24 12.03 -7.08
N LEU A 4 11.59 12.24 -8.23
CA LEU A 4 11.61 13.55 -8.93
C LEU A 4 10.58 14.56 -8.41
N PHE A 5 9.63 14.16 -7.55
CA PHE A 5 8.51 15.01 -7.12
C PHE A 5 8.41 15.19 -5.60
N GLY A 6 9.49 14.90 -4.84
CA GLY A 6 9.46 14.98 -3.37
C GLY A 6 8.44 14.02 -2.73
N MET A 7 7.96 13.02 -3.47
CA MET A 7 7.03 12.04 -2.94
C MET A 7 7.79 11.00 -2.12
N PRO A 8 7.31 10.65 -0.92
CA PRO A 8 7.96 9.64 -0.08
C PRO A 8 8.16 8.34 -0.87
N ARG A 9 9.29 7.67 -0.64
CA ARG A 9 9.62 6.46 -1.39
C ARG A 9 8.63 5.36 -1.02
N ILE A 10 7.78 4.99 -1.97
CA ILE A 10 6.89 3.84 -1.85
C ILE A 10 7.49 2.66 -2.60
N LEU A 11 7.73 1.56 -1.88
CA LEU A 11 8.05 0.26 -2.49
C LEU A 11 6.72 -0.44 -2.77
N TRP A 12 6.50 -0.87 -4.00
CA TRP A 12 5.23 -1.48 -4.37
C TRP A 12 5.38 -2.59 -5.40
N HIS A 13 4.43 -3.52 -5.36
CA HIS A 13 4.23 -4.53 -6.38
C HIS A 13 2.77 -4.99 -6.37
N ASN A 14 2.21 -5.31 -7.53
CA ASN A 14 0.93 -6.00 -7.63
C ASN A 14 1.15 -7.42 -8.17
N GLY A 15 0.12 -8.26 -8.05
CA GLY A 15 0.20 -9.64 -8.49
C GLY A 15 -1.16 -10.18 -8.89
N GLY A 16 -1.15 -11.26 -9.67
CA GLY A 16 -2.38 -11.93 -10.05
C GLY A 16 -2.14 -13.33 -10.57
N THR A 17 -3.15 -14.16 -10.35
CA THR A 17 -3.34 -15.45 -11.03
C THR A 17 -4.70 -15.43 -11.73
N GLY A 18 -5.12 -16.52 -12.37
CA GLY A 18 -6.44 -16.57 -13.02
C GLY A 18 -7.62 -16.25 -12.10
N GLY A 19 -7.51 -16.55 -10.80
CA GLY A 19 -8.58 -16.35 -9.81
C GLY A 19 -8.33 -15.28 -8.76
N PHE A 20 -7.16 -14.63 -8.75
CA PHE A 20 -6.75 -13.75 -7.65
C PHE A 20 -6.06 -12.49 -8.15
N SER A 21 -6.16 -11.43 -7.35
CA SER A 21 -5.47 -10.16 -7.54
C SER A 21 -4.90 -9.69 -6.19
N SER A 22 -3.73 -9.07 -6.21
CA SER A 22 -3.08 -8.55 -5.00
C SER A 22 -2.35 -7.24 -5.23
N TYR A 23 -2.17 -6.48 -4.15
CA TYR A 23 -1.35 -5.29 -4.06
C TYR A 23 -0.53 -5.30 -2.77
N LEU A 24 0.73 -4.85 -2.85
CA LEU A 24 1.61 -4.54 -1.72
C LEU A 24 2.17 -3.13 -1.90
N GLY A 25 2.05 -2.29 -0.87
CA GLY A 25 2.66 -0.96 -0.81
C GLY A 25 3.28 -0.71 0.56
N LEU A 26 4.54 -0.28 0.58
CA LEU A 26 5.29 0.03 1.80
C LEU A 26 5.82 1.46 1.76
N SER A 27 5.64 2.19 2.86
CA SER A 27 6.33 3.45 3.14
C SER A 27 7.31 3.23 4.29
N PRO A 28 8.59 2.91 4.01
CA PRO A 28 9.59 2.69 5.06
C PRO A 28 9.77 3.91 5.96
N GLU A 29 9.77 5.11 5.36
CA GLU A 29 9.95 6.40 6.05
C GLU A 29 8.84 6.67 7.08
N ARG A 30 7.64 6.12 6.86
CA ARG A 30 6.48 6.32 7.75
C ARG A 30 6.17 5.09 8.60
N HIS A 31 6.90 3.99 8.40
CA HIS A 31 6.66 2.71 9.04
C HIS A 31 5.24 2.18 8.80
N ILE A 32 4.73 2.34 7.58
CA ILE A 32 3.39 1.89 7.18
C ILE A 32 3.52 0.90 6.02
N GLY A 33 2.74 -0.18 6.08
CA GLY A 33 2.56 -1.13 4.98
C GLY A 33 1.08 -1.44 4.77
N VAL A 34 0.69 -1.61 3.51
CA VAL A 34 -0.67 -1.99 3.11
C VAL A 34 -0.58 -3.18 2.17
N VAL A 35 -1.37 -4.21 2.47
CA VAL A 35 -1.58 -5.38 1.62
C VAL A 35 -3.06 -5.50 1.32
N VAL A 36 -3.41 -5.67 0.04
CA VAL A 36 -4.79 -5.92 -0.39
C VAL A 36 -4.81 -7.25 -1.15
N LEU A 37 -5.70 -8.15 -0.76
CA LEU A 37 -5.89 -9.45 -1.38
C LEU A 37 -7.34 -9.59 -1.86
N ALA A 38 -7.53 -10.08 -3.08
CA ALA A 38 -8.84 -10.37 -3.65
C ALA A 38 -8.88 -11.78 -4.25
N ASN A 39 -9.93 -12.52 -3.91
CA ASN A 39 -10.28 -13.82 -4.51
C ASN A 39 -11.02 -13.68 -5.85
N LYS A 40 -10.63 -12.66 -6.63
CA LYS A 40 -11.17 -12.38 -7.95
C LYS A 40 -10.04 -11.99 -8.89
N GLY A 41 -9.86 -12.75 -9.97
CA GLY A 41 -8.93 -12.42 -11.04
C GLY A 41 -9.37 -11.19 -11.83
N GLY A 42 -8.41 -10.50 -12.44
CA GLY A 42 -8.68 -9.28 -13.23
C GLY A 42 -9.10 -8.06 -12.39
N ALA A 43 -9.00 -8.12 -11.06
CA ALA A 43 -9.35 -7.03 -10.17
C ALA A 43 -8.14 -6.13 -9.81
N ASN A 44 -7.01 -6.24 -10.53
CA ASN A 44 -5.76 -5.51 -10.25
C ASN A 44 -5.99 -4.00 -10.10
N ALA A 45 -6.72 -3.38 -11.04
CA ALA A 45 -7.02 -1.94 -10.96
C ALA A 45 -7.79 -1.55 -9.69
N VAL A 46 -8.66 -2.43 -9.17
CA VAL A 46 -9.43 -2.18 -7.95
C VAL A 46 -8.54 -2.32 -6.72
N VAL A 47 -7.75 -3.41 -6.62
CA VAL A 47 -6.86 -3.63 -5.47
C VAL A 47 -5.73 -2.60 -5.42
N ASP A 48 -5.20 -2.18 -6.57
CA ASP A 48 -4.17 -1.16 -6.67
C ASP A 48 -4.69 0.19 -6.17
N LYS A 49 -5.87 0.61 -6.65
CA LYS A 49 -6.50 1.86 -6.21
C LYS A 49 -6.79 1.84 -4.72
N LEU A 50 -7.38 0.76 -4.20
CA LEU A 50 -7.67 0.62 -2.77
C LEU A 50 -6.38 0.68 -1.94
N GLY A 51 -5.33 -0.04 -2.37
CA GLY A 51 -4.06 -0.08 -1.68
C GLY A 51 -3.38 1.29 -1.59
N VAL A 52 -3.34 2.02 -2.71
CA VAL A 52 -2.81 3.40 -2.75
C VAL A 52 -3.65 4.34 -1.88
N ASP A 53 -4.98 4.30 -2.01
CA ASP A 53 -5.89 5.17 -1.24
C ASP A 53 -5.72 4.96 0.27
N ILE A 54 -5.61 3.70 0.73
CA ILE A 54 -5.39 3.36 2.14
C ILE A 54 -4.00 3.81 2.59
N LEU A 55 -2.95 3.53 1.81
CA LEU A 55 -1.57 3.89 2.16
C LEU A 55 -1.41 5.41 2.32
N MET A 56 -1.99 6.19 1.42
CA MET A 56 -1.97 7.65 1.49
C MET A 56 -2.75 8.17 2.70
N ARG A 57 -3.90 7.58 3.03
CA ARG A 57 -4.68 7.97 4.22
C ARG A 57 -3.96 7.62 5.52
N ALA A 58 -3.37 6.42 5.61
CA ALA A 58 -2.63 5.98 6.78
C ALA A 58 -1.44 6.91 7.09
N ASN A 59 -0.82 7.51 6.06
CA ASN A 59 0.26 8.49 6.24
C ASN A 59 -0.15 9.76 7.00
N HIS A 60 -1.46 10.02 7.15
CA HIS A 60 -2.01 11.14 7.90
C HIS A 60 -2.51 10.74 9.30
N ILE A 61 -2.36 9.48 9.69
CA ILE A 61 -2.85 8.96 10.98
C ILE A 61 -1.64 8.59 11.84
N SER A 62 -1.48 9.27 12.97
CA SER A 62 -0.50 8.90 14.00
C SER A 62 -1.19 8.05 15.07
N PHE A 63 -0.85 6.77 15.12
CA PHE A 63 -1.16 5.91 16.27
C PHE A 63 -0.04 6.03 17.31
N ALA A 64 -0.38 6.05 18.59
CA ALA A 64 0.60 5.87 19.66
C ALA A 64 1.34 4.54 19.42
N ARG A 65 2.67 4.57 19.43
CA ARG A 65 3.46 3.35 19.23
C ARG A 65 3.37 2.52 20.49
N GLU A 66 3.10 1.23 20.34
CA GLU A 66 3.18 0.28 21.46
C GLU A 66 4.66 0.21 21.89
N GLY A 67 4.96 0.82 23.04
CA GLY A 67 6.32 1.04 23.55
C GLY A 67 6.63 2.49 23.96
N ASP A 68 5.74 3.45 23.72
CA ASP A 68 5.90 4.87 24.11
C ASP A 68 5.47 5.14 25.58
N ARG A 69 5.68 4.16 26.46
CA ARG A 69 5.43 4.23 27.92
C ARG A 69 6.69 3.91 28.69
#